data_AF-A0A2G3A509-F1
#
_entry.id   AF-A0A2G3A509-F1
#
_cell.length_a   1.000
_cell.length_b   1.000
_cell.length_c   1.000
_cell.angle_alpha   90.00
_cell.angle_beta   90.00
_cell.angle_gamma   90.00
#
_symmetry.space_group_name_H-M   'P 1'
#
loop_
_entity.id
_entity.type
_entity.pdbx_description
1 polymer ?
#
loop_
_entity_poly.entity_id
_entity_poly.type
_entity_poly.pdbx_seq_one_letter_code
_entity_poly.pdbx_strand_id
1 'polypeptide(L)'
;MYMDVLIPSLRRTHILVLLNEIPASSRKYQFALGMADKIVDENTRCGHLEMLQVNRAALASAFARTSGLLYSSLKRPRMSEDSGTWPSRILRSLPLGSFVVSSLKGLGTFFPWVGSATSLLQNKRQVAVRVHEESVNDLAAEKHAQELLWITSKMVECGAVDEALVQWSLSSGLASISLSSYPRVQGFIVKITAILFAELNRVKHEVPRQVKFNILVIWLPLLCYADNGLSYPVLTGYEKAEMEKTMNELISTLPTIDQEVILANWLQDFTTTSSDWPNLHRSYDLWTHSTREFISGDAHEGGQLCVF
;
A
#
# COMPACT_ATOMS: atom_id res chain seq x y z
N MET A 1 -13.13 29.67 -20.48
CA MET A 1 -13.55 28.34 -20.00
C MET A 1 -12.39 27.35 -19.85
N TYR A 2 -11.69 26.90 -20.91
CA TYR A 2 -10.55 25.98 -20.74
C TYR A 2 -9.38 26.57 -19.93
N MET A 3 -9.10 27.87 -20.09
CA MET A 3 -8.01 28.56 -19.37
C MET A 3 -8.33 28.84 -17.90
N ASP A 4 -9.62 29.00 -17.55
CA ASP A 4 -10.05 29.30 -16.18
C ASP A 4 -9.94 28.09 -15.24
N VAL A 5 -9.96 26.88 -15.80
CA VAL A 5 -9.81 25.61 -15.07
C VAL A 5 -8.34 25.17 -15.01
N LEU A 6 -7.55 25.46 -16.06
CA LEU A 6 -6.15 25.05 -16.18
C LEU A 6 -5.21 25.82 -15.23
N ILE A 7 -5.42 27.12 -15.06
CA ILE A 7 -4.56 27.96 -14.20
C ILE A 7 -4.62 27.51 -12.73
N PRO A 8 -5.81 27.26 -12.14
CA PRO A 8 -5.85 26.75 -10.78
C PRO A 8 -5.40 25.28 -10.70
N SER A 9 -5.54 24.44 -11.74
CA SER A 9 -4.99 23.06 -11.71
C SER A 9 -3.46 23.03 -11.65
N LEU A 10 -2.77 23.85 -12.45
CA LEU A 10 -1.31 23.99 -12.44
C LEU A 10 -0.76 24.50 -11.10
N ARG A 11 -1.41 25.51 -10.49
CA ARG A 11 -1.00 26.06 -9.19
C ARG A 11 -1.15 25.04 -8.05
N ARG A 12 -2.13 24.13 -8.14
CA ARG A 12 -2.44 23.12 -7.12
C ARG A 12 -1.46 21.94 -7.13
N THR A 13 -1.13 21.41 -8.32
CA THR A 13 -0.05 20.43 -8.40
C THR A 13 1.27 21.02 -7.88
N HIS A 14 1.49 22.32 -8.13
CA HIS A 14 2.67 23.02 -7.65
C HIS A 14 2.74 23.10 -6.11
N ILE A 15 1.66 23.42 -5.39
CA ILE A 15 1.72 23.52 -3.92
C ILE A 15 2.02 22.17 -3.26
N LEU A 16 1.43 21.07 -3.76
CA LEU A 16 1.71 19.71 -3.25
C LEU A 16 3.14 19.27 -3.57
N VAL A 17 3.71 19.72 -4.69
CA VAL A 17 5.14 19.50 -4.99
C VAL A 17 6.01 20.30 -4.02
N LEU A 18 5.67 21.57 -3.75
CA LEU A 18 6.43 22.41 -2.82
C LEU A 18 6.43 21.86 -1.39
N LEU A 19 5.36 21.21 -0.93
CA LEU A 19 5.32 20.56 0.38
C LEU A 19 6.46 19.55 0.55
N ASN A 20 6.70 18.74 -0.48
CA ASN A 20 7.75 17.73 -0.44
C ASN A 20 9.15 18.36 -0.29
N GLU A 21 9.37 19.58 -0.82
CA GLU A 21 10.66 20.30 -0.79
C GLU A 21 10.91 21.11 0.50
N ILE A 22 9.87 21.49 1.23
CA ILE A 22 10.01 22.36 2.42
C ILE A 22 10.21 21.49 3.67
N PRO A 23 11.23 21.72 4.52
CA PRO A 23 11.41 20.97 5.77
C PRO A 23 10.18 21.06 6.68
N ALA A 24 9.77 19.94 7.29
CA ALA A 24 8.58 19.87 8.16
C ALA A 24 8.66 20.82 9.38
N SER A 25 9.87 21.15 9.84
CA SER A 25 10.12 22.09 10.94
C SER A 25 9.91 23.55 10.56
N SER A 26 9.77 23.86 9.27
CA SER A 26 9.61 25.22 8.77
C SER A 26 8.17 25.71 8.97
N ARG A 27 7.99 26.94 9.45
CA ARG A 27 6.67 27.60 9.43
C ARG A 27 6.08 27.72 8.02
N LYS A 28 6.93 27.75 6.99
CA LYS A 28 6.49 27.76 5.58
C LYS A 28 5.81 26.46 5.19
N TYR A 29 6.23 25.32 5.76
CA TYR A 29 5.58 24.03 5.53
C TYR A 29 4.15 24.04 6.08
N GLN A 30 3.97 24.47 7.33
CA GLN A 30 2.64 24.57 7.95
C GLN A 30 1.71 25.52 7.18
N PHE A 31 2.25 26.65 6.71
CA PHE A 31 1.50 27.59 5.87
C PHE A 31 1.10 26.95 4.53
N ALA A 32 2.03 26.31 3.83
CA ALA A 32 1.76 25.65 2.56
C ALA A 32 0.77 24.48 2.72
N LEU A 33 0.85 23.72 3.81
CA LEU A 33 -0.03 22.60 4.10
C LEU A 33 -1.46 23.12 4.37
N GLY A 34 -1.61 24.15 5.20
CA GLY A 34 -2.90 24.79 5.43
C GLY A 34 -3.50 25.43 4.18
N MET A 35 -2.66 25.94 3.27
CA MET A 35 -3.13 26.45 1.98
C MET A 35 -3.58 25.31 1.05
N ALA A 36 -2.84 24.20 1.00
CA ALA A 36 -3.23 23.02 0.23
C ALA A 36 -4.55 22.42 0.75
N ASP A 37 -4.67 22.28 2.07
CA ASP A 37 -5.85 21.80 2.79
C ASP A 37 -7.09 22.64 2.46
N LYS A 38 -6.98 23.97 2.67
CA LYS A 38 -8.04 24.92 2.36
C LYS A 38 -8.49 24.84 0.90
N ILE A 39 -7.54 24.77 -0.04
CA ILE A 39 -7.87 24.71 -1.47
C ILE A 39 -8.58 23.41 -1.83
N VAL A 40 -8.14 22.27 -1.27
CA VAL A 40 -8.79 20.97 -1.49
C VAL A 40 -10.21 21.02 -0.96
N ASP A 41 -10.41 21.52 0.27
CA ASP A 41 -11.73 21.57 0.92
C ASP A 41 -12.70 22.54 0.23
N GLU A 42 -12.22 23.72 -0.20
CA GLU A 42 -13.04 24.67 -0.95
C GLU A 42 -13.55 24.06 -2.26
N ASN A 43 -12.70 23.32 -2.99
CA ASN A 43 -13.09 22.65 -4.22
C ASN A 43 -14.13 21.54 -3.97
N THR A 44 -13.93 20.77 -2.91
CA THR A 44 -14.89 19.72 -2.52
C THR A 44 -16.24 20.34 -2.15
N ARG A 45 -16.25 21.47 -1.44
CA ARG A 45 -17.47 22.20 -1.06
C ARG A 45 -18.18 22.86 -2.24
N CYS A 46 -17.44 23.32 -3.25
CA CYS A 46 -18.02 23.90 -4.47
C CYS A 46 -18.81 22.88 -5.30
N GLY A 47 -18.53 21.57 -5.15
CA GLY A 47 -19.31 20.48 -5.75
C GLY A 47 -19.26 20.38 -7.28
N HIS A 48 -18.56 21.28 -7.98
CA HIS A 48 -18.39 21.21 -9.42
C HIS A 48 -17.50 20.01 -9.80
N LEU A 49 -17.98 19.19 -10.75
CA LEU A 49 -17.30 17.96 -11.18
C LEU A 49 -15.84 18.20 -11.62
N GLU A 50 -15.59 19.30 -12.33
CA GLU A 50 -14.25 19.67 -12.78
C GLU A 50 -13.29 19.94 -11.61
N MET A 51 -13.77 20.56 -10.52
CA MET A 51 -12.96 20.85 -9.34
C MET A 51 -12.63 19.58 -8.56
N LEU A 52 -13.60 18.66 -8.45
CA LEU A 52 -13.38 17.34 -7.87
C LEU A 52 -12.36 16.54 -8.68
N GLN A 53 -12.49 16.52 -10.01
CA GLN A 53 -11.55 15.80 -10.88
C GLN A 53 -10.13 16.37 -10.78
N VAL A 54 -9.99 17.69 -10.65
CA VAL A 54 -8.68 18.32 -10.42
C VAL A 54 -8.10 17.94 -9.07
N ASN A 55 -8.90 17.94 -7.99
CA ASN A 55 -8.46 17.46 -6.68
C ASN A 55 -7.96 16.02 -6.75
N ARG A 56 -8.75 15.13 -7.36
CA ARG A 56 -8.39 13.71 -7.54
C ARG A 56 -7.07 13.55 -8.27
N ALA A 57 -6.90 14.19 -9.44
CA ALA A 57 -5.68 14.09 -10.23
C ALA A 57 -4.45 14.65 -9.50
N ALA A 58 -4.60 15.78 -8.80
CA ALA A 58 -3.53 16.39 -8.04
C ALA A 58 -3.10 15.53 -6.85
N LEU A 59 -4.06 14.98 -6.09
CA LEU A 59 -3.82 14.10 -4.96
C LEU A 59 -3.24 12.75 -5.39
N ALA A 60 -3.75 12.14 -6.46
CA ALA A 60 -3.20 10.90 -7.01
C ALA A 60 -1.73 11.09 -7.47
N SER A 61 -1.42 12.25 -8.08
CA SER A 61 -0.04 12.59 -8.45
C SER A 61 0.84 12.84 -7.23
N ALA A 62 0.30 13.47 -6.18
CA ALA A 62 1.01 13.70 -4.93
C ALA A 62 1.29 12.40 -4.19
N PHE A 63 0.32 11.48 -4.12
CA PHE A 63 0.47 10.15 -3.54
C PHE A 63 1.60 9.38 -4.21
N ALA A 64 1.60 9.31 -5.55
CA ALA A 64 2.64 8.62 -6.32
C ALA A 64 4.04 9.20 -6.07
N ARG A 65 4.15 10.53 -5.99
CA ARG A 65 5.43 11.20 -5.72
C ARG A 65 5.89 10.96 -4.28
N THR A 66 5.02 11.19 -3.31
CA THR A 66 5.37 11.09 -1.89
C THR A 66 5.65 9.65 -1.47
N SER A 67 4.96 8.66 -2.03
CA SER A 67 5.30 7.23 -1.84
C SER A 67 6.67 6.87 -2.42
N GLY A 68 7.01 7.42 -3.60
CA GLY A 68 8.33 7.29 -4.21
C GLY A 68 9.45 7.97 -3.41
N LEU A 69 9.20 9.15 -2.86
CA LEU A 69 10.11 9.84 -1.95
C LEU A 69 10.30 9.07 -0.65
N LEU A 70 9.22 8.57 -0.04
CA LEU A 70 9.28 7.74 1.14
C LEU A 70 10.12 6.47 0.89
N TYR A 71 9.87 5.76 -0.21
CA TYR A 71 10.67 4.61 -0.61
C TYR A 71 12.15 4.99 -0.76
N SER A 72 12.44 6.13 -1.39
CA SER A 72 13.81 6.59 -1.62
C SER A 72 14.52 6.99 -0.32
N SER A 73 13.82 7.64 0.62
CA SER A 73 14.35 7.97 1.94
C SER A 73 14.64 6.73 2.78
N LEU A 74 13.80 5.68 2.66
CA LEU A 74 14.02 4.41 3.35
C LEU A 74 15.13 3.57 2.70
N LYS A 75 15.36 3.73 1.38
CA LYS A 75 16.34 2.97 0.61
C LYS A 75 17.76 3.38 0.97
N ARG A 76 18.36 2.68 1.94
CA ARG A 76 19.76 2.89 2.34
C ARG A 76 20.71 2.59 1.17
N PRO A 77 21.73 3.43 0.91
CA PRO A 77 22.82 3.07 0.01
C PRO A 77 23.78 2.13 0.74
N ARG A 78 23.54 0.82 0.70
CA ARG A 78 24.55 -0.18 1.07
C ARG A 78 24.81 -1.19 -0.05
N MET A 79 26.11 -1.43 -0.20
CA MET A 79 26.78 -2.38 -1.09
C MET A 79 26.24 -3.80 -0.97
N SER A 80 26.45 -4.55 -2.05
CA SER A 80 26.08 -5.95 -2.32
C SER A 80 24.72 -6.11 -3.02
N GLU A 81 24.83 -6.34 -4.34
CA GLU A 81 23.84 -7.00 -5.18
C GLU A 81 23.57 -8.43 -4.69
N ASP A 82 22.99 -8.57 -3.51
CA ASP A 82 22.39 -9.83 -3.07
C ASP A 82 20.97 -9.63 -2.50
N SER A 83 20.43 -8.43 -2.71
CA SER A 83 19.01 -8.10 -2.64
C SER A 83 18.29 -8.76 -3.82
N GLY A 84 18.28 -10.09 -3.84
CA GLY A 84 17.25 -10.87 -4.48
C GLY A 84 15.92 -10.52 -3.82
N THR A 85 15.36 -9.38 -4.21
CA THR A 85 13.95 -9.00 -4.29
C THR A 85 13.10 -9.89 -3.40
N TRP A 86 12.87 -9.49 -2.15
CA TRP A 86 12.11 -10.23 -1.15
C TRP A 86 10.77 -10.82 -1.66
N PRO A 87 10.01 -10.15 -2.57
CA PRO A 87 8.90 -10.80 -3.25
C PRO A 87 9.34 -12.07 -3.99
N SER A 88 10.45 -12.06 -4.71
CA SER A 88 10.99 -13.21 -5.45
C SER A 88 11.51 -14.35 -4.58
N ARG A 89 11.83 -14.13 -3.29
CA ARG A 89 12.23 -15.22 -2.39
C ARG A 89 10.99 -15.95 -1.85
N ILE A 90 10.02 -15.21 -1.34
CA ILE A 90 8.73 -15.75 -0.89
C ILE A 90 7.97 -16.37 -2.08
N LEU A 91 7.88 -15.64 -3.19
CA LEU A 91 7.18 -16.12 -4.39
C LEU A 91 7.90 -17.25 -5.12
N ARG A 92 9.18 -17.56 -4.85
CA ARG A 92 9.87 -18.70 -5.48
C ARG A 92 9.92 -19.94 -4.58
N SER A 93 9.75 -19.79 -3.27
CA SER A 93 9.68 -20.91 -2.32
C SER A 93 8.29 -21.53 -2.18
N LEU A 94 7.27 -20.99 -2.85
CA LEU A 94 5.89 -21.49 -2.81
C LEU A 94 5.59 -22.46 -3.95
N PRO A 95 4.81 -23.54 -3.72
CA PRO A 95 4.48 -24.54 -4.74
C PRO A 95 3.71 -24.00 -5.96
N LEU A 96 3.25 -22.74 -5.94
CA LEU A 96 2.50 -22.06 -7.03
C LEU A 96 3.06 -20.66 -7.40
N GLY A 97 4.31 -20.38 -7.05
CA GLY A 97 5.00 -19.09 -7.22
C GLY A 97 4.96 -18.42 -8.60
N SER A 98 4.78 -19.21 -9.66
CA SER A 98 4.72 -18.77 -11.06
C SER A 98 3.52 -17.85 -11.36
N PHE A 99 2.38 -18.06 -10.68
CA PHE A 99 1.14 -17.31 -10.94
C PHE A 99 1.21 -15.84 -10.51
N VAL A 100 1.90 -15.57 -9.41
CA VAL A 100 2.05 -14.20 -8.88
C VAL A 100 3.03 -13.38 -9.74
N VAL A 101 4.10 -14.02 -10.24
CA VAL A 101 5.04 -13.38 -11.18
C VAL A 101 4.34 -12.99 -12.48
N SER A 102 3.43 -13.83 -13.00
CA SER A 102 2.66 -13.54 -14.23
C SER A 102 1.69 -12.35 -14.04
N SER A 103 0.98 -12.31 -12.92
CA SER A 103 0.03 -11.24 -12.59
C SER A 103 0.74 -9.87 -12.40
N LEU A 104 1.96 -9.89 -11.86
CA LEU A 104 2.79 -8.69 -11.71
C LEU A 104 3.44 -8.24 -13.04
N LYS A 105 3.74 -9.16 -13.95
CA LYS A 105 4.34 -8.86 -15.27
C LYS A 105 3.34 -8.26 -16.26
N GLY A 106 2.07 -8.62 -16.18
CA GLY A 106 1.01 -8.14 -17.07
C GLY A 106 0.61 -6.66 -16.90
N LEU A 107 1.05 -5.99 -15.82
CA LEU A 107 0.66 -4.61 -15.51
C LEU A 107 1.40 -3.54 -16.32
N GLY A 108 2.56 -3.87 -16.89
CA GLY A 108 3.31 -2.95 -17.77
C GLY A 108 2.62 -2.65 -19.10
N THR A 109 1.63 -3.47 -19.48
CA THR A 109 0.91 -3.37 -20.75
C THR A 109 -0.38 -2.55 -20.65
N PHE A 110 -0.96 -2.40 -19.46
CA PHE A 110 -2.24 -1.72 -19.25
C PHE A 110 -2.12 -0.24 -18.84
N PHE A 111 -0.96 0.19 -18.29
CA PHE A 111 -0.78 1.57 -17.81
C PHE A 111 0.58 2.17 -18.27
N PRO A 112 0.67 2.69 -19.52
CA PRO A 112 1.92 3.17 -20.15
C PRO A 112 2.64 4.32 -19.41
N TRP A 113 1.93 5.06 -18.56
CA TRP A 113 2.47 6.19 -17.78
C TRP A 113 3.53 5.76 -16.74
N VAL A 114 3.43 4.53 -16.21
CA VAL A 114 4.35 4.04 -15.16
C VAL A 114 5.79 3.90 -15.70
N GLY A 115 5.96 3.72 -17.02
CA GLY A 115 7.27 3.64 -17.66
C GLY A 115 8.05 4.97 -17.76
N SER A 116 7.40 6.12 -17.51
CA SER A 116 8.04 7.43 -17.64
C SER A 116 8.64 7.96 -16.32
N ALA A 117 8.20 7.44 -15.17
CA ALA A 117 8.67 7.89 -13.85
C ALA A 117 10.05 7.33 -13.47
N THR A 118 10.53 6.29 -14.16
CA THR A 118 11.83 5.64 -13.88
C THR A 118 13.02 6.31 -14.56
N SER A 119 12.80 7.27 -15.48
CA SER A 119 13.87 7.88 -16.29
C SER A 119 14.54 9.12 -15.67
N LEU A 120 14.02 9.67 -14.56
CA LEU A 120 14.53 10.91 -13.96
C LEU A 120 15.53 10.73 -12.81
N LEU A 121 15.96 9.50 -12.50
CA LEU A 121 16.90 9.23 -11.42
C LEU A 121 18.27 8.81 -11.96
N GLN A 122 18.97 9.75 -12.58
CA GLN A 122 20.37 9.57 -12.97
C GLN A 122 21.32 10.29 -11.99
N ASN A 123 21.77 9.46 -11.04
CA ASN A 123 23.02 9.45 -10.29
C ASN A 123 23.95 10.68 -10.33
N LYS A 124 24.26 11.24 -9.14
CA LYS A 124 25.56 11.88 -8.90
C LYS A 124 26.10 11.45 -7.54
N ARG A 125 27.19 10.68 -7.59
CA ARG A 125 27.99 10.20 -6.45
C ARG A 125 28.54 11.37 -5.64
N GLN A 126 28.46 11.27 -4.32
CA GLN A 126 29.50 11.76 -3.42
C GLN A 126 29.51 10.93 -2.13
N VAL A 127 30.71 10.54 -1.71
CA VAL A 127 31.00 9.72 -0.54
C VAL A 127 31.36 10.64 0.62
N ALA A 128 30.81 10.29 1.80
CA ALA A 128 31.09 10.78 3.16
C ALA A 128 30.12 11.86 3.71
N VAL A 129 29.14 11.46 4.54
CA VAL A 129 28.99 11.73 6.00
C VAL A 129 27.94 10.75 6.57
N ARG A 130 28.34 9.57 7.06
CA ARG A 130 27.39 8.46 7.36
C ARG A 130 26.42 8.69 8.53
N VAL A 131 26.79 9.43 9.57
CA VAL A 131 25.95 9.55 10.79
C VAL A 131 24.91 10.66 10.67
N HIS A 132 25.28 11.78 10.04
CA HIS A 132 24.34 12.87 9.77
C HIS A 132 23.35 12.49 8.66
N GLU A 133 23.80 11.76 7.64
CA GLU A 133 22.96 11.32 6.52
C GLU A 133 21.87 10.31 6.96
N GLU A 134 22.15 9.40 7.89
CA GLU A 134 21.15 8.45 8.41
C GLU A 134 20.06 9.18 9.21
N SER A 135 20.41 10.11 10.09
CA SER A 135 19.42 10.90 10.85
C SER A 135 18.61 11.87 9.98
N VAL A 136 19.20 12.43 8.92
CA VAL A 136 18.50 13.28 7.95
C VAL A 136 17.54 12.45 7.09
N ASN A 137 17.96 11.25 6.64
CA ASN A 137 17.09 10.35 5.87
C ASN A 137 15.93 9.81 6.71
N ASP A 138 16.18 9.51 7.99
CA ASP A 138 15.12 9.11 8.91
C ASP A 138 14.11 10.25 9.09
N LEU A 139 14.54 11.48 9.35
CA LEU A 139 13.62 12.63 9.47
C LEU A 139 12.84 12.89 8.18
N ALA A 140 13.49 12.75 7.02
CA ALA A 140 12.83 12.86 5.73
C ALA A 140 11.79 11.74 5.53
N ALA A 141 12.10 10.50 5.89
CA ALA A 141 11.14 9.40 5.84
C ALA A 141 9.94 9.65 6.77
N GLU A 142 10.15 10.22 7.96
CA GLU A 142 9.05 10.53 8.90
C GLU A 142 8.11 11.54 8.28
N LYS A 143 8.68 12.62 7.72
CA LYS A 143 7.96 13.65 7.00
C LYS A 143 7.16 13.07 5.84
N HIS A 144 7.80 12.32 4.94
CA HIS A 144 7.13 11.78 3.76
C HIS A 144 6.03 10.77 4.14
N ALA A 145 6.21 9.99 5.21
CA ALA A 145 5.18 9.08 5.70
C ALA A 145 3.97 9.84 6.29
N GLN A 146 4.23 10.92 7.03
CA GLN A 146 3.18 11.79 7.56
C GLN A 146 2.42 12.52 6.44
N GLU A 147 3.14 13.04 5.44
CA GLU A 147 2.55 13.66 4.25
C GLU A 147 1.71 12.65 3.47
N LEU A 148 2.20 11.43 3.27
CA LEU A 148 1.47 10.38 2.58
C LEU A 148 0.18 10.00 3.33
N LEU A 149 0.21 9.96 4.67
CA LEU A 149 -0.99 9.74 5.48
C LEU A 149 -2.02 10.87 5.31
N TRP A 150 -1.58 12.13 5.31
CA TRP A 150 -2.46 13.27 5.04
C TRP A 150 -3.05 13.21 3.62
N ILE A 151 -2.22 12.96 2.60
CA ILE A 151 -2.67 12.81 1.21
C ILE A 151 -3.70 11.67 1.10
N THR A 152 -3.45 10.53 1.74
CA THR A 152 -4.37 9.39 1.76
C THR A 152 -5.73 9.81 2.32
N SER A 153 -5.74 10.51 3.46
CA SER A 153 -6.97 11.00 4.09
C SER A 153 -7.74 11.94 3.17
N LYS A 154 -7.04 12.87 2.51
CA LYS A 154 -7.64 13.77 1.51
C LYS A 154 -8.14 13.07 0.26
N MET A 155 -7.47 12.00 -0.18
CA MET A 155 -7.97 11.16 -1.27
C MET A 155 -9.31 10.52 -0.90
N VAL A 156 -9.47 10.02 0.33
CA VAL A 156 -10.75 9.48 0.80
C VAL A 156 -11.84 10.55 0.85
N GLU A 157 -11.55 11.73 1.42
CA GLU A 157 -12.50 12.84 1.49
C GLU A 157 -12.95 13.35 0.11
N CYS A 158 -12.06 13.30 -0.89
CA CYS A 158 -12.35 13.70 -2.27
C CYS A 158 -12.90 12.57 -3.15
N GLY A 159 -13.15 11.39 -2.58
CA GLY A 159 -13.62 10.20 -3.29
C GLY A 159 -12.58 9.52 -4.18
N ALA A 160 -11.31 9.96 -4.17
CA ALA A 160 -10.18 9.44 -4.95
C ALA A 160 -9.64 8.08 -4.48
N VAL A 161 -10.49 7.27 -3.85
CA VAL A 161 -10.09 6.04 -3.14
C VAL A 161 -9.58 4.99 -4.12
N ASP A 162 -10.24 4.81 -5.25
CA ASP A 162 -9.86 3.86 -6.30
C ASP A 162 -8.43 4.08 -6.81
N GLU A 163 -8.02 5.34 -7.03
CA GLU A 163 -6.66 5.67 -7.43
C GLU A 163 -5.65 5.35 -6.32
N ALA A 164 -6.00 5.63 -5.05
CA ALA A 164 -5.16 5.30 -3.90
C ALA A 164 -4.98 3.78 -3.76
N LEU A 165 -6.06 3.01 -3.88
CA LEU A 165 -6.05 1.55 -3.80
C LEU A 165 -5.19 0.93 -4.91
N VAL A 166 -5.35 1.39 -6.16
CA VAL A 166 -4.52 0.93 -7.27
C VAL A 166 -3.04 1.22 -6.99
N GLN A 167 -2.68 2.45 -6.61
CA GLN A 167 -1.28 2.78 -6.33
C GLN A 167 -0.70 2.00 -5.14
N TRP A 168 -1.49 1.81 -4.08
CA TRP A 168 -1.08 1.02 -2.92
C TRP A 168 -0.89 -0.45 -3.26
N SER A 169 -1.74 -1.01 -4.12
CA SER A 169 -1.63 -2.40 -4.62
C SER A 169 -0.40 -2.66 -5.48
N LEU A 170 0.25 -1.60 -6.00
CA LEU A 170 1.44 -1.70 -6.84
C LEU A 170 2.73 -1.38 -6.08
N SER A 171 2.64 -0.99 -4.81
CA SER A 171 3.73 -0.46 -4.01
C SER A 171 4.56 -1.55 -3.29
N SER A 172 4.90 -2.63 -3.99
CA SER A 172 5.61 -3.79 -3.41
C SER A 172 7.01 -3.45 -2.87
N GLY A 173 7.73 -2.54 -3.54
CA GLY A 173 9.03 -2.07 -3.07
C GLY A 173 8.95 -1.30 -1.75
N LEU A 174 7.93 -0.46 -1.60
CA LEU A 174 7.67 0.29 -0.37
C LEU A 174 7.25 -0.64 0.77
N ALA A 175 6.35 -1.58 0.50
CA ALA A 175 5.92 -2.57 1.48
C ALA A 175 7.10 -3.41 1.99
N SER A 176 7.95 -3.89 1.10
CA SER A 176 9.12 -4.68 1.48
C SER A 176 10.09 -3.92 2.40
N ILE A 177 10.41 -2.66 2.07
CA ILE A 177 11.36 -1.89 2.89
C ILE A 177 10.73 -1.41 4.21
N SER A 178 9.41 -1.27 4.26
CA SER A 178 8.67 -0.85 5.46
C SER A 178 8.81 -1.82 6.64
N LEU A 179 9.02 -3.11 6.38
CA LEU A 179 9.29 -4.13 7.41
C LEU A 179 10.53 -3.83 8.26
N SER A 180 11.50 -3.14 7.66
CA SER A 180 12.78 -2.78 8.29
C SER A 180 12.88 -1.28 8.62
N SER A 181 11.78 -0.54 8.43
CA SER A 181 11.71 0.88 8.77
C SER A 181 11.64 1.06 10.28
N TYR A 182 12.04 2.23 10.77
CA TYR A 182 11.96 2.52 12.20
C TYR A 182 10.49 2.67 12.64
N PRO A 183 10.17 2.43 13.94
CA PRO A 183 8.79 2.22 14.39
C PRO A 183 7.79 3.33 14.07
N ARG A 184 8.22 4.60 14.05
CA ARG A 184 7.33 5.73 13.74
C ARG A 184 6.87 5.73 12.27
N VAL A 185 7.79 5.54 11.32
CA VAL A 185 7.42 5.43 9.89
C VAL A 185 6.60 4.18 9.64
N GLN A 186 7.00 3.06 10.24
CA GLN A 186 6.21 1.84 10.19
C GLN A 186 4.77 2.09 10.67
N GLY A 187 4.61 2.84 11.77
CA GLY A 187 3.31 3.24 12.29
C GLY A 187 2.47 4.08 11.33
N PHE A 188 3.06 5.06 10.66
CA PHE A 188 2.35 5.83 9.62
C PHE A 188 1.90 4.94 8.46
N ILE A 189 2.75 4.04 7.99
CA ILE A 189 2.43 3.11 6.89
C ILE A 189 1.32 2.12 7.31
N VAL A 190 1.34 1.64 8.55
CA VAL A 190 0.27 0.80 9.12
C VAL A 190 -1.06 1.57 9.16
N LYS A 191 -1.06 2.85 9.57
CA LYS A 191 -2.27 3.70 9.54
C LYS A 191 -2.81 3.91 8.12
N ILE A 192 -1.93 4.20 7.16
CA ILE A 192 -2.30 4.32 5.74
C ILE A 192 -2.95 3.02 5.27
N THR A 193 -2.31 1.88 5.57
CA THR A 193 -2.81 0.55 5.22
C THR A 193 -4.20 0.30 5.84
N ALA A 194 -4.40 0.65 7.12
CA ALA A 194 -5.68 0.50 7.80
C ALA A 194 -6.81 1.32 7.16
N ILE A 195 -6.56 2.59 6.84
CA ILE A 195 -7.51 3.46 6.13
C ILE A 195 -7.90 2.82 4.79
N LEU A 196 -6.90 2.38 4.02
CA LEU A 196 -7.14 1.80 2.70
C LEU A 196 -7.87 0.46 2.76
N PHE A 197 -7.64 -0.37 3.78
CA PHE A 197 -8.42 -1.59 3.98
C PHE A 197 -9.89 -1.31 4.31
N ALA A 198 -10.14 -0.33 5.19
CA ALA A 198 -11.51 0.07 5.53
C ALA A 198 -12.27 0.56 4.29
N GLU A 199 -11.63 1.40 3.48
CA GLU A 199 -12.21 1.87 2.22
C GLU A 199 -12.34 0.75 1.17
N LEU A 200 -11.35 -0.13 1.05
CA LEU A 200 -11.42 -1.30 0.17
C LEU A 200 -12.64 -2.18 0.50
N ASN A 201 -12.99 -2.34 1.78
CA ASN A 201 -14.19 -3.10 2.16
C ASN A 201 -15.48 -2.38 1.75
N ARG A 202 -15.51 -1.05 1.83
CA ARG A 202 -16.66 -0.24 1.42
C ARG A 202 -16.92 -0.37 -0.08
N VAL A 203 -15.87 -0.33 -0.90
CA VAL A 203 -15.96 -0.39 -2.37
C VAL A 203 -15.61 -1.77 -2.96
N LYS A 204 -15.65 -2.85 -2.16
CA LYS A 204 -15.11 -4.19 -2.52
C LYS A 204 -15.69 -4.84 -3.78
N HIS A 205 -16.86 -4.41 -4.21
CA HIS A 205 -17.55 -4.90 -5.40
C HIS A 205 -17.15 -4.14 -6.68
N GLU A 206 -16.68 -2.90 -6.55
CA GLU A 206 -16.22 -2.06 -7.66
C GLU A 206 -14.72 -2.28 -7.93
N VAL A 207 -13.97 -2.69 -6.91
CA VAL A 207 -12.53 -2.88 -6.99
C VAL A 207 -12.17 -4.22 -7.67
N PRO A 208 -11.30 -4.22 -8.70
CA PRO A 208 -10.86 -5.45 -9.36
C PRO A 208 -10.23 -6.46 -8.39
N ARG A 209 -10.45 -7.75 -8.67
CA ARG A 209 -9.85 -8.89 -7.93
C ARG A 209 -8.35 -8.69 -7.69
N GLN A 210 -7.61 -8.27 -8.72
CA GLN A 210 -6.16 -8.11 -8.65
C GLN A 210 -5.72 -7.07 -7.61
N VAL A 211 -6.47 -5.97 -7.49
CA VAL A 211 -6.16 -4.90 -6.52
C VAL A 211 -6.38 -5.42 -5.10
N LYS A 212 -7.51 -6.11 -4.85
CA LYS A 212 -7.81 -6.76 -3.56
C LYS A 212 -6.71 -7.75 -3.17
N PHE A 213 -6.38 -8.66 -4.08
CA PHE A 213 -5.35 -9.68 -3.88
C PHE A 213 -3.98 -9.05 -3.57
N ASN A 214 -3.56 -8.08 -4.39
CA ASN A 214 -2.26 -7.43 -4.21
C ASN A 214 -2.17 -6.67 -2.88
N ILE A 215 -3.23 -5.94 -2.49
CA ILE A 215 -3.23 -5.22 -1.21
C ILE A 215 -3.06 -6.22 -0.04
N LEU A 216 -3.80 -7.33 -0.05
CA LEU A 216 -3.68 -8.38 0.97
C LEU A 216 -2.28 -8.99 0.98
N VAL A 217 -1.79 -9.51 -0.15
CA VAL A 217 -0.50 -10.23 -0.21
C VAL A 217 0.69 -9.33 0.12
N ILE A 218 0.70 -8.08 -0.35
CA ILE A 218 1.87 -7.20 -0.24
C ILE A 218 1.96 -6.56 1.15
N TRP A 219 0.83 -6.21 1.76
CA TRP A 219 0.81 -5.42 2.99
C TRP A 219 0.52 -6.23 4.25
N LEU A 220 -0.05 -7.43 4.15
CA LEU A 220 -0.26 -8.30 5.30
C LEU A 220 1.03 -8.60 6.10
N PRO A 221 2.20 -8.87 5.47
CA PRO A 221 3.43 -9.09 6.23
C PRO A 221 3.78 -7.89 7.12
N LEU A 222 3.58 -6.66 6.65
CA LEU A 222 3.81 -5.47 7.46
C LEU A 222 2.97 -5.49 8.74
N LEU A 223 1.75 -6.00 8.67
CA LEU A 223 0.87 -6.08 9.82
C LEU A 223 1.37 -7.11 10.83
N CYS A 224 1.81 -8.28 10.35
CA CYS A 224 2.40 -9.32 11.21
C CYS A 224 3.63 -8.78 11.96
N TYR A 225 4.54 -8.09 11.24
CA TYR A 225 5.81 -7.56 11.77
C TYR A 225 5.70 -6.16 12.37
N ALA A 226 4.52 -5.54 12.40
CA ALA A 226 4.31 -4.23 13.02
C ALA A 226 4.40 -4.38 14.53
N ASP A 227 5.62 -4.31 15.03
CA ASP A 227 5.89 -4.40 16.46
C ASP A 227 5.35 -3.16 17.17
N ASN A 228 4.83 -3.34 18.39
CA ASN A 228 4.34 -2.24 19.24
C ASN A 228 5.53 -1.46 19.85
N GLY A 229 6.62 -1.26 19.10
CA GLY A 229 7.85 -0.59 19.55
C GLY A 229 7.69 0.91 19.87
N LEU A 230 6.46 1.42 19.87
CA LEU A 230 6.10 2.75 20.30
C LEU A 230 5.46 2.69 21.69
N SER A 231 5.70 3.71 22.52
CA SER A 231 5.09 3.85 23.85
C SER A 231 3.56 3.92 23.83
N TYR A 232 2.97 4.12 22.65
CA TYR A 232 1.54 4.10 22.42
C TYR A 232 1.25 3.24 21.18
N PRO A 233 0.19 2.41 21.21
CA PRO A 233 -0.14 1.58 20.07
C PRO A 233 -0.50 2.44 18.85
N VAL A 234 0.04 2.08 17.68
CA VAL A 234 -0.22 2.77 16.40
C VAL A 234 -1.71 2.74 16.06
N LEU A 235 -2.33 1.58 16.30
CA LEU A 235 -3.76 1.32 16.16
C LEU A 235 -4.28 0.83 17.51
N THR A 236 -5.43 1.34 17.94
CA THR A 236 -6.17 0.84 19.09
C THR A 236 -6.56 -0.63 18.90
N GLY A 237 -6.83 -1.35 20.00
CA GLY A 237 -7.29 -2.74 19.92
C GLY A 237 -8.59 -2.88 19.10
N TYR A 238 -9.47 -1.88 19.17
CA TYR A 238 -10.68 -1.82 18.36
C TYR A 238 -10.37 -1.68 16.86
N GLU A 239 -9.48 -0.77 16.47
CA GLU A 239 -9.07 -0.60 15.06
C GLU A 239 -8.40 -1.87 14.52
N LYS A 240 -7.57 -2.54 15.34
CA LYS A 240 -6.96 -3.83 15.00
C LYS A 240 -8.01 -4.91 14.73
N ALA A 241 -9.03 -5.02 15.57
CA ALA A 241 -10.11 -6.01 15.42
C ALA A 241 -11.01 -5.73 14.21
N GLU A 242 -11.37 -4.47 13.96
CA GLU A 242 -12.13 -4.08 12.77
C GLU A 242 -11.36 -4.36 11.48
N MET A 243 -10.04 -4.19 11.51
CA MET A 243 -9.16 -4.52 10.40
C MET A 243 -9.08 -6.02 10.15
N GLU A 244 -8.93 -6.84 11.19
CA GLU A 244 -9.00 -8.30 11.07
C GLU A 244 -10.32 -8.76 10.46
N LYS A 245 -11.45 -8.23 10.95
CA LYS A 245 -12.78 -8.53 10.41
C LYS A 245 -12.85 -8.17 8.92
N THR A 246 -12.37 -6.98 8.56
CA THR A 246 -12.31 -6.49 7.19
C THR A 246 -11.46 -7.40 6.30
N MET A 247 -10.29 -7.84 6.77
CA MET A 247 -9.43 -8.75 6.03
C MET A 247 -10.08 -10.12 5.82
N ASN A 248 -10.70 -10.69 6.87
CA ASN A 248 -11.42 -11.96 6.76
C ASN A 248 -12.57 -11.88 5.73
N GLU A 249 -13.34 -10.79 5.74
CA GLU A 249 -14.39 -10.53 4.75
C GLU A 249 -13.81 -10.42 3.33
N LEU A 250 -12.75 -9.63 3.12
CA LEU A 250 -12.13 -9.46 1.81
C LEU A 250 -11.58 -10.76 1.25
N ILE A 251 -10.88 -11.56 2.09
CA ILE A 251 -10.35 -12.87 1.72
C ILE A 251 -11.48 -13.79 1.26
N SER A 252 -12.61 -13.81 1.96
CA SER A 252 -13.76 -14.65 1.57
C SER A 252 -14.36 -14.30 0.20
N THR A 253 -14.14 -13.08 -0.31
CA THR A 253 -14.59 -12.68 -1.65
C THR A 253 -13.65 -13.09 -2.79
N LEU A 254 -12.46 -13.59 -2.48
CA LEU A 254 -11.47 -14.00 -3.46
C LEU A 254 -11.64 -15.48 -3.84
N PRO A 255 -11.23 -15.89 -5.06
CA PRO A 255 -11.21 -17.31 -5.43
C PRO A 255 -10.30 -18.14 -4.52
N THR A 256 -10.59 -19.43 -4.37
CA THR A 256 -9.88 -20.35 -3.46
C THR A 256 -8.36 -20.33 -3.63
N ILE A 257 -7.86 -20.22 -4.87
CA ILE A 257 -6.42 -20.15 -5.15
C ILE A 257 -5.76 -18.90 -4.57
N ASP A 258 -6.47 -17.76 -4.57
CA ASP A 258 -5.96 -16.53 -3.99
C ASP A 258 -5.99 -16.60 -2.46
N GLN A 259 -7.06 -17.19 -1.91
CA GLN A 259 -7.19 -17.42 -0.46
C GLN A 259 -6.04 -18.29 0.05
N GLU A 260 -5.72 -19.39 -0.64
CA GLU A 260 -4.61 -20.27 -0.32
C GLU A 260 -3.29 -19.49 -0.24
N VAL A 261 -2.97 -18.69 -1.26
CA VAL A 261 -1.73 -17.91 -1.29
C VAL A 261 -1.66 -16.92 -0.13
N ILE A 262 -2.76 -16.21 0.16
CA ILE A 262 -2.80 -15.22 1.25
C ILE A 262 -2.66 -15.90 2.60
N LEU A 263 -3.42 -16.96 2.84
CA LEU A 263 -3.51 -17.64 4.14
C LEU A 263 -2.27 -18.48 4.44
N ALA A 264 -1.65 -19.10 3.44
CA ALA A 264 -0.39 -19.81 3.60
C ALA A 264 0.75 -18.85 3.98
N ASN A 265 0.84 -17.70 3.29
CA ASN A 265 1.83 -16.67 3.60
C ASN A 265 1.60 -16.07 4.99
N TRP A 266 0.34 -15.75 5.31
CA TRP A 266 -0.02 -15.27 6.65
C TRP A 266 0.40 -16.25 7.74
N LEU A 267 0.09 -17.55 7.60
CA LEU A 267 0.42 -18.55 8.61
C LEU A 267 1.93 -18.65 8.84
N GLN A 268 2.71 -18.57 7.75
CA GLN A 268 4.16 -18.54 7.84
C GLN A 268 4.65 -17.30 8.61
N ASP A 269 4.21 -16.11 8.23
CA ASP A 269 4.65 -14.86 8.89
C ASP A 269 4.19 -14.78 10.35
N PHE A 270 2.94 -15.18 10.62
CA PHE A 270 2.32 -15.19 11.94
C PHE A 270 3.06 -16.12 12.92
N THR A 271 3.45 -17.31 12.48
CA THR A 271 4.18 -18.27 13.33
C THR A 271 5.64 -17.86 13.59
N THR A 272 6.22 -17.00 12.75
CA THR A 272 7.59 -16.48 12.97
C THR A 272 7.64 -15.26 13.87
N THR A 273 6.52 -14.56 14.04
CA THR A 273 6.45 -13.30 14.80
C THR A 273 5.88 -13.54 16.19
N SER A 274 6.27 -12.73 17.17
CA SER A 274 5.70 -12.78 18.53
C SER A 274 4.38 -12.02 18.68
N SER A 275 3.87 -11.44 17.59
CA SER A 275 2.63 -10.66 17.56
C SER A 275 1.47 -11.58 17.23
N ASP A 276 0.41 -11.52 18.04
CA ASP A 276 -0.86 -12.22 17.78
C ASP A 276 -1.76 -11.48 16.76
N TRP A 277 -1.23 -10.48 16.05
CA TRP A 277 -1.96 -9.64 15.09
C TRP A 277 -1.30 -9.65 13.70
N PRO A 278 -2.08 -9.72 12.59
CA PRO A 278 -3.53 -9.90 12.53
C PRO A 278 -3.94 -11.37 12.68
N ASN A 279 -5.02 -11.65 13.42
CA ASN A 279 -5.58 -12.98 13.56
C ASN A 279 -6.58 -13.31 12.42
N LEU A 280 -6.14 -14.13 11.47
CA LEU A 280 -6.93 -14.60 10.33
C LEU A 280 -7.33 -16.08 10.44
N HIS A 281 -7.33 -16.64 11.66
CA HIS A 281 -7.67 -18.03 11.92
C HIS A 281 -9.04 -18.41 11.34
N ARG A 282 -10.02 -17.51 11.42
CA ARG A 282 -11.36 -17.75 10.86
C ARG A 282 -11.34 -18.01 9.36
N SER A 283 -10.67 -17.17 8.57
CA SER A 283 -10.54 -17.40 7.12
C SER A 283 -9.72 -18.65 6.81
N TYR A 284 -8.71 -18.95 7.63
CA TYR A 284 -7.92 -20.18 7.50
C TYR A 284 -8.79 -21.44 7.70
N ASP A 285 -9.59 -21.50 8.75
CA ASP A 285 -10.49 -22.63 9.02
C ASP A 285 -11.50 -22.85 7.88
N LEU A 286 -12.12 -21.76 7.40
CA LEU A 286 -13.08 -21.84 6.31
C LEU A 286 -12.44 -22.33 5.00
N TRP A 287 -11.24 -21.86 4.69
CA TRP A 287 -10.49 -22.32 3.51
C TRP A 287 -10.10 -23.80 3.64
N THR A 288 -9.59 -24.24 4.79
CA THR A 288 -9.22 -25.65 5.00
C THR A 288 -10.43 -26.57 4.95
N HIS A 289 -11.56 -26.17 5.53
CA HIS A 289 -12.83 -26.91 5.42
C HIS A 289 -13.27 -27.07 3.97
N SER A 290 -13.31 -25.96 3.23
CA SER A 290 -13.72 -25.94 1.82
C SER A 290 -12.81 -26.82 0.95
N THR A 291 -11.51 -26.83 1.23
CA THR A 291 -10.53 -27.65 0.49
C THR A 291 -10.73 -29.15 0.77
N ARG A 292 -11.04 -29.53 2.02
CA ARG A 292 -11.29 -30.94 2.40
C ARG A 292 -12.57 -31.49 1.80
N GLU A 293 -13.63 -30.69 1.73
CA GLU A 293 -14.88 -31.08 1.08
C GLU A 293 -14.69 -31.29 -0.43
N PHE A 294 -13.92 -30.43 -1.09
CA PHE A 294 -13.60 -30.59 -2.51
C PHE A 294 -12.87 -31.92 -2.81
N ILE A 295 -11.85 -32.25 -2.01
CA ILE A 295 -11.11 -33.52 -2.14
C ILE A 295 -12.02 -34.73 -1.89
N SER A 296 -12.94 -34.63 -0.94
CA SER A 296 -13.87 -35.71 -0.59
C SER A 296 -14.99 -35.88 -1.63
N GLY A 297 -15.42 -34.79 -2.29
CA GLY A 297 -16.38 -34.81 -3.39
C GLY A 297 -15.81 -35.38 -4.69
N ASP A 298 -14.58 -35.02 -5.05
CA ASP A 298 -13.87 -35.58 -6.21
C ASP A 298 -13.62 -37.10 -6.06
N ALA A 299 -13.42 -37.58 -4.82
CA ALA A 299 -13.29 -39.01 -4.53
C ALA A 299 -14.59 -39.80 -4.78
N HIS A 300 -15.76 -39.15 -4.74
CA HIS A 300 -17.05 -39.78 -5.02
C HIS A 300 -17.41 -39.77 -6.52
N GLU A 301 -16.97 -38.79 -7.31
CA GLU A 301 -17.20 -38.77 -8.77
C GLU A 301 -16.14 -39.57 -9.55
N GLY A 302 -14.89 -39.62 -9.08
CA GLY A 302 -13.83 -40.45 -9.69
C GLY A 302 -14.02 -41.97 -9.51
N GLY A 303 -14.95 -42.39 -8.64
CA GLY A 303 -15.28 -43.79 -8.39
C GLY A 303 -16.35 -44.38 -9.32
N GLN A 304 -16.94 -43.60 -10.23
CA GLN A 304 -18.11 -44.02 -11.01
C GLN A 304 -17.87 -44.26 -12.50
N LEU A 305 -16.61 -44.23 -12.97
CA LEU A 305 -16.27 -44.48 -14.39
C LEU A 305 -15.58 -45.84 -14.68
N CYS A 306 -15.62 -46.80 -13.76
CA CYS A 306 -15.16 -48.18 -14.04
C CYS A 306 -16.12 -49.24 -13.46
N VAL A 307 -17.38 -49.29 -13.92
CA VAL A 307 -18.10 -50.57 -13.98
C VAL A 307 -19.08 -50.57 -15.16
N PHE A 308 -18.88 -51.57 -16.03
CA PHE A 308 -19.61 -52.01 -17.23
C PHE A 308 -19.27 -51.34 -18.56
#